data_AF-A0A7S0AD06-F1
#
_entry.id   AF-A0A7S0AD06-F1
#
_cell.length_a   1.000
_cell.length_b   1.000
_cell.length_c   1.000
_cell.angle_alpha   90.00
_cell.angle_beta   90.00
_cell.angle_gamma   90.00
#
_symmetry.space_group_name_H-M   'P 1'
#
loop_
_entity.id
_entity.type
_entity.pdbx_description
1 polymer ?
#
loop_
_entity_poly.entity_id
_entity_poly.type
_entity_poly.pdbx_seq_one_letter_code
_entity_poly.pdbx_strand_id
1 'polypeptide(L)'
;FKAQMTSLKHRLTDAQSTSFVVVTIPTKLGVAESKRLMGELASQGVSVTDVVVNQCVGSLQMQGGGDDDGDDGGSSALASYYERRKNGQQRWISEIRKATEEVSSSSEYKENGSSDPIALTEVPFFDVELVGVPALAYVGKQTFESNPSFSHLLGDDGESKFVICGGKGGVGKTTTSSSLATTMAAAGHNVAIVSTDPAHSLGDALDIDLKGGSLFD
;
A
#
# COMPACT_ATOMS: atom_id res chain seq x y z
N PHE A 1 30.39 -7.78 -6.59
CA PHE A 1 29.88 -6.45 -6.18
C PHE A 1 29.42 -5.57 -7.34
N LYS A 2 30.29 -4.97 -8.17
CA LYS A 2 29.87 -4.03 -9.25
C LYS A 2 28.85 -4.64 -10.23
N ALA A 3 29.09 -5.88 -10.68
CA ALA A 3 28.16 -6.61 -11.55
C ALA A 3 26.80 -6.91 -10.86
N GLN A 4 26.81 -7.26 -9.57
CA GLN A 4 25.59 -7.49 -8.79
C GLN A 4 24.79 -6.19 -8.62
N MET A 5 25.45 -5.06 -8.37
CA MET A 5 24.78 -3.76 -8.26
C MET A 5 24.16 -3.32 -9.60
N THR A 6 24.85 -3.56 -10.72
CA THR A 6 24.30 -3.29 -12.05
C THR A 6 23.08 -4.17 -12.34
N SER A 7 23.15 -5.47 -12.00
CA SER A 7 22.02 -6.40 -12.16
C SER A 7 20.83 -6.01 -11.29
N LEU A 8 21.06 -5.61 -10.03
CA LEU A 8 20.01 -5.12 -9.14
C LEU A 8 19.36 -3.86 -9.70
N LYS A 9 20.16 -2.88 -10.16
CA LYS A 9 19.63 -1.66 -10.75
C LYS A 9 18.75 -1.97 -11.96
N HIS A 10 19.20 -2.84 -12.87
CA HIS A 10 18.42 -3.27 -14.02
C HIS A 10 17.08 -3.90 -13.59
N ARG A 11 17.10 -4.75 -12.57
CA ARG A 11 15.89 -5.41 -12.07
C ARG A 11 14.91 -4.41 -11.45
N LEU A 12 15.40 -3.44 -10.67
CA LEU A 12 14.58 -2.40 -10.06
C LEU A 12 13.92 -1.46 -11.08
N THR A 13 14.54 -1.27 -12.24
CA THR A 13 14.01 -0.45 -13.34
C THR A 13 13.19 -1.23 -14.35
N ASP A 14 13.07 -2.56 -14.19
CA ASP A 14 12.25 -3.39 -15.07
C ASP A 14 10.81 -3.45 -14.54
N ALA A 15 9.91 -2.69 -15.17
CA ALA A 15 8.50 -2.61 -14.79
C ALA A 15 7.73 -3.95 -14.93
N GLN A 16 8.26 -4.92 -15.69
CA GLN A 16 7.64 -6.24 -15.79
C GLN A 16 7.96 -7.10 -14.57
N SER A 17 9.20 -7.08 -14.09
CA SER A 17 9.62 -7.89 -12.93
C SER A 17 9.56 -7.17 -11.58
N THR A 18 9.44 -5.83 -11.56
CA THR A 18 9.38 -5.02 -10.32
C THR A 18 8.22 -4.04 -10.33
N SER A 19 7.47 -4.04 -9.24
CA SER A 19 6.39 -3.09 -8.93
C SER A 19 6.73 -2.31 -7.67
N PHE A 20 6.68 -0.97 -7.75
CA PHE A 20 6.85 -0.12 -6.57
C PHE A 20 5.50 0.39 -6.08
N VAL A 21 5.20 0.10 -4.81
CA VAL A 21 3.96 0.48 -4.11
C VAL A 21 4.28 1.60 -3.13
N VAL A 22 3.76 2.80 -3.38
CA VAL A 22 3.91 3.94 -2.46
C VAL A 22 2.78 3.92 -1.43
N VAL A 23 3.13 3.74 -0.16
CA VAL A 23 2.18 3.76 0.97
C VAL A 23 2.18 5.15 1.60
N THR A 24 0.99 5.70 1.80
CA THR A 24 0.79 7.04 2.35
C THR A 24 -0.46 7.11 3.22
N ILE A 25 -0.74 8.28 3.79
CA ILE A 25 -1.97 8.58 4.53
C ILE A 25 -2.57 9.89 4.00
N PRO A 26 -3.89 10.11 4.12
CA PRO A 26 -4.59 11.26 3.52
C PRO A 26 -4.39 12.54 4.32
N THR A 27 -3.14 12.99 4.42
CA THR A 27 -2.72 14.23 5.07
C THR A 27 -1.90 15.07 4.11
N LYS A 28 -1.87 16.40 4.32
CA LYS A 28 -1.06 17.33 3.51
C LYS A 28 0.38 16.87 3.33
N LEU A 29 1.04 16.51 4.44
CA LEU A 29 2.44 16.12 4.44
C LEU A 29 2.64 14.73 3.83
N GLY A 30 1.75 13.77 4.10
CA GLY A 30 1.82 12.43 3.51
C GLY A 30 1.74 12.48 1.99
N VAL A 31 0.75 13.21 1.46
CA VAL A 31 0.57 13.40 0.02
C VAL A 31 1.75 14.15 -0.60
N ALA A 32 2.20 15.26 -0.01
CA ALA A 32 3.33 16.03 -0.54
C ALA A 32 4.61 15.20 -0.65
N GLU A 33 4.91 14.38 0.36
CA GLU A 33 6.09 13.52 0.35
C GLU A 33 5.95 12.37 -0.65
N SER A 34 4.75 11.82 -0.81
CA SER A 34 4.48 10.75 -1.78
C SER A 34 4.63 11.25 -3.22
N LYS A 35 4.19 12.49 -3.50
CA LYS A 35 4.41 13.13 -4.81
C LYS A 35 5.90 13.28 -5.13
N ARG A 36 6.71 13.69 -4.13
CA ARG A 36 8.16 13.80 -4.30
C ARG A 36 8.80 12.45 -4.57
N LEU A 37 8.45 11.43 -3.79
CA LEU A 37 8.96 10.07 -3.96
C LEU A 37 8.62 9.50 -5.34
N MET A 38 7.38 9.67 -5.82
CA MET A 38 6.99 9.21 -7.16
C MET A 38 7.81 9.89 -8.26
N GLY A 39 8.03 11.21 -8.16
CA GLY A 39 8.85 11.95 -9.12
C GLY A 39 10.32 11.52 -9.09
N GLU A 40 10.89 11.31 -7.91
CA GLU A 40 12.27 10.83 -7.76
C GLU A 40 12.47 9.43 -8.34
N LEU A 41 11.57 8.49 -8.02
CA LEU A 41 11.61 7.13 -8.58
C LEU A 41 11.46 7.15 -10.10
N ALA A 42 10.52 7.95 -10.64
CA ALA A 42 10.31 8.09 -12.07
C ALA A 42 11.60 8.57 -12.78
N SER A 43 12.26 9.61 -12.24
CA SER A 43 13.52 10.12 -12.79
C SER A 43 14.70 9.13 -12.73
N GLN A 44 14.59 8.09 -11.89
CA GLN A 44 15.59 7.03 -11.77
C GLN A 44 15.27 5.80 -12.64
N GLY A 45 14.19 5.84 -13.41
CA GLY A 45 13.73 4.73 -14.24
C GLY A 45 12.89 3.70 -13.49
N VAL A 46 12.43 4.00 -12.27
CA VAL A 46 11.63 3.08 -11.46
C VAL A 46 10.16 3.46 -11.56
N SER A 47 9.36 2.52 -12.04
CA SER A 47 7.91 2.70 -12.14
C SER A 47 7.21 2.43 -10.82
N VAL A 48 6.53 3.45 -10.31
CA VAL A 48 5.51 3.28 -9.26
C VAL A 48 4.26 2.75 -9.91
N THR A 49 3.81 1.56 -9.55
CA THR A 49 2.61 0.94 -10.13
C THR A 49 1.37 1.19 -9.28
N ASP A 50 1.57 1.44 -7.98
CA ASP A 50 0.48 1.54 -7.01
C ASP A 50 0.74 2.62 -5.97
N VAL A 51 -0.34 3.27 -5.55
CA VAL A 51 -0.39 4.09 -4.35
C VAL A 51 -1.44 3.52 -3.41
N VAL A 52 -1.02 3.19 -2.19
CA VAL A 52 -1.90 2.79 -1.09
C VAL A 52 -2.10 3.99 -0.18
N VAL A 53 -3.34 4.48 -0.08
CA VAL A 53 -3.74 5.53 0.85
C VAL A 53 -4.34 4.86 2.09
N ASN A 54 -3.54 4.77 3.14
CA ASN A 54 -3.88 4.08 4.38
C ASN A 54 -4.62 5.00 5.37
N GLN A 55 -5.28 4.40 6.37
CA GLN A 55 -5.97 5.11 7.44
C GLN A 55 -7.12 6.01 6.94
N CYS A 56 -7.82 5.58 5.89
CA CYS A 56 -8.97 6.27 5.34
C CYS A 56 -10.21 6.10 6.22
N VAL A 57 -10.83 7.21 6.61
CA VAL A 57 -12.08 7.23 7.35
C VAL A 57 -13.26 7.19 6.38
N GLY A 58 -14.21 6.28 6.62
CA GLY A 58 -15.44 6.17 5.83
C GLY A 58 -15.28 5.51 4.46
N SER A 59 -14.20 4.74 4.23
CA SER A 59 -13.97 3.98 2.99
C SER A 59 -14.68 2.62 2.95
N LEU A 60 -15.04 2.05 4.10
CA LEU A 60 -15.93 0.89 4.18
C LEU A 60 -17.39 1.38 4.26
N GLN A 61 -18.23 0.95 3.31
CA GLN A 61 -19.68 0.97 3.55
C GLN A 61 -19.95 -0.04 4.67
N MET A 62 -20.28 0.44 5.86
CA MET A 62 -20.76 -0.42 6.95
C MET A 62 -22.09 -1.01 6.52
N GLN A 63 -22.06 -2.21 5.94
CA GLN A 63 -23.25 -2.99 5.66
C GLN A 63 -23.64 -3.73 6.96
N GLY A 64 -24.21 -3.00 7.94
CA GLY A 64 -24.70 -3.59 9.18
C GLY A 64 -24.74 -2.64 10.37
N GLY A 65 -25.95 -2.40 10.89
CA GLY A 65 -26.26 -1.55 12.04
C GLY A 65 -27.30 -0.52 11.60
N GLY A 66 -28.57 -0.88 11.39
CA GLY A 66 -29.48 -1.33 12.46
C GLY A 66 -30.31 -0.10 12.82
N ASP A 67 -31.63 -0.19 12.63
CA ASP A 67 -32.59 0.84 13.04
C ASP A 67 -32.39 1.13 14.54
N ASP A 68 -31.67 2.20 14.87
CA ASP A 68 -31.60 2.73 16.23
C ASP A 68 -32.48 3.99 16.27
N ASP A 69 -33.78 3.75 16.46
CA ASP A 69 -34.76 4.73 16.94
C ASP A 69 -34.47 5.05 18.42
N GLY A 70 -33.27 5.55 18.69
CA GLY A 70 -32.76 5.93 20.01
C GLY A 70 -32.37 7.40 20.03
N ASP A 71 -33.23 8.22 20.63
CA ASP A 71 -32.88 9.57 21.08
C ASP A 71 -31.73 9.49 22.10
N ASP A 72 -30.50 9.69 21.65
CA ASP A 72 -29.37 10.00 22.53
C ASP A 72 -28.80 11.35 22.15
N GLY A 73 -28.93 12.31 23.08
CA GLY A 73 -28.39 13.68 23.03
C GLY A 73 -26.86 13.75 23.01
N GLY A 74 -26.17 12.69 22.58
CA GLY A 74 -24.75 12.53 22.29
C GLY A 74 -24.27 13.29 21.05
N SER A 75 -24.54 14.59 21.03
CA SER A 75 -23.86 15.69 20.34
C SER A 75 -23.71 15.65 18.82
N SER A 76 -24.52 16.49 18.15
CA SER A 76 -24.29 17.00 16.79
C SER A 76 -22.84 17.43 16.51
N ALA A 77 -22.06 17.80 17.55
CA ALA A 77 -20.66 18.16 17.42
C ALA A 77 -19.74 16.97 17.09
N LEU A 78 -20.02 15.76 17.60
CA LEU A 78 -19.25 14.55 17.30
C LEU A 78 -19.48 14.11 15.86
N ALA A 79 -20.74 14.04 15.43
CA ALA A 79 -21.10 13.80 14.03
C ALA A 79 -20.47 14.85 13.10
N SER A 80 -20.53 16.13 13.48
CA SER A 80 -19.88 17.21 12.72
C SER A 80 -18.36 17.09 12.68
N TYR A 81 -17.72 16.61 13.76
CA TYR A 81 -16.27 16.36 13.77
C TYR A 81 -15.89 15.22 12.84
N TYR A 82 -16.64 14.11 12.88
CA TYR A 82 -16.42 12.96 12.00
C TYR A 82 -16.54 13.35 10.53
N GLU A 83 -17.60 14.08 10.16
CA GLU A 83 -17.79 14.58 8.79
C GLU A 83 -16.68 15.54 8.37
N ARG A 84 -16.24 16.46 9.25
CA ARG A 84 -15.08 17.31 8.97
C ARG A 84 -13.81 16.50 8.73
N ARG A 85 -13.56 15.45 9.51
CA ARG A 85 -12.39 14.57 9.36
C ARG A 85 -12.44 13.82 8.03
N LYS A 86 -13.58 13.23 7.68
CA LYS A 86 -13.82 12.55 6.40
C LYS A 86 -13.60 13.51 5.23
N ASN A 87 -14.25 14.68 5.23
CA ASN A 87 -14.09 15.70 4.20
C ASN A 87 -12.64 16.21 4.09
N GLY A 88 -11.96 16.37 5.23
CA GLY A 88 -10.55 16.74 5.29
C GLY A 88 -9.63 15.71 4.61
N GLN A 89 -9.89 14.41 4.82
CA GLN A 89 -9.15 13.34 4.13
C GLN A 89 -9.48 13.26 2.64
N GLN A 90 -10.76 13.36 2.27
CA GLN A 90 -11.21 13.29 0.87
C GLN A 90 -10.54 14.34 -0.01
N ARG A 91 -10.28 15.55 0.53
CA ARG A 91 -9.46 16.55 -0.15
C ARG A 91 -8.08 16.01 -0.53
N TRP A 92 -7.39 15.37 0.41
CA TRP A 92 -6.03 14.85 0.18
C TRP A 92 -6.01 13.59 -0.68
N ILE A 93 -7.04 12.75 -0.57
CA ILE A 93 -7.26 11.59 -1.46
C ILE A 93 -7.42 12.06 -2.92
N SER A 94 -8.23 13.11 -3.14
CA SER A 94 -8.37 13.70 -4.47
C SER A 94 -7.06 14.29 -5.01
N GLU A 95 -6.27 14.96 -4.15
CA GLU A 95 -4.97 15.51 -4.53
C GLU A 95 -3.94 14.44 -4.93
N ILE A 96 -3.88 13.32 -4.19
CA ILE A 96 -2.97 12.22 -4.55
C ILE A 96 -3.45 11.48 -5.80
N ARG A 97 -4.77 11.32 -5.99
CA ARG A 97 -5.35 10.74 -7.21
C ARG A 97 -5.00 11.56 -8.45
N LYS A 98 -5.12 12.88 -8.36
CA LYS A 98 -4.67 13.77 -9.43
C LYS A 98 -3.18 13.63 -9.70
N ALA A 99 -2.36 13.51 -8.65
CA ALA A 99 -0.93 13.30 -8.82
C ALA A 99 -0.58 11.97 -9.49
N THR A 100 -1.27 10.88 -9.16
CA THR A 100 -1.07 9.58 -9.82
C THR A 100 -1.45 9.66 -11.30
N GLU A 101 -2.53 10.36 -11.65
CA GLU A 101 -2.94 10.60 -13.04
C GLU A 101 -1.92 11.45 -13.82
N GLU A 102 -1.40 12.52 -13.20
CA GLU A 102 -0.36 13.39 -13.76
C GLU A 102 0.93 12.58 -14.06
N VAL A 103 1.39 11.78 -13.10
CA VAL A 103 2.59 10.94 -13.27
C VAL A 103 2.36 9.86 -14.32
N SER A 104 1.22 9.16 -14.28
CA SER A 104 0.85 8.13 -15.26
C SER A 104 0.84 8.65 -16.70
N SER A 105 0.49 9.93 -16.87
CA SER A 105 0.38 10.57 -18.17
C SER A 105 1.72 11.10 -18.71
N SER A 106 2.75 11.20 -17.86
CA SER A 106 4.06 11.74 -18.22
C SER A 106 4.80 10.85 -19.23
N SER A 107 5.67 11.44 -20.04
CA SER A 107 6.53 10.69 -20.97
C SER A 107 7.50 9.78 -20.22
N GLU A 108 8.10 10.29 -19.14
CA GLU A 108 9.08 9.56 -18.31
C GLU A 108 8.49 8.27 -17.74
N TYR A 109 7.27 8.31 -17.22
CA TYR A 109 6.60 7.11 -16.71
C TYR A 109 6.36 6.05 -17.80
N LYS A 110 5.98 6.48 -19.01
CA LYS A 110 5.76 5.58 -20.15
C LYS A 110 7.07 5.01 -20.69
N GLU A 111 8.13 5.81 -20.71
CA GLU A 111 9.48 5.39 -21.11
C GLU A 111 10.09 4.37 -20.15
N ASN A 112 9.70 4.39 -18.87
CA ASN A 112 10.09 3.40 -17.87
C ASN A 112 9.42 2.02 -18.05
N GLY A 113 8.67 1.80 -19.14
CA GLY A 113 8.11 0.50 -19.48
C GLY A 113 6.73 0.22 -18.87
N SER A 114 6.14 1.20 -18.17
CA SER A 114 4.77 1.10 -17.67
C SER A 114 3.75 1.52 -18.73
N SER A 115 2.78 0.64 -19.02
CA SER A 115 1.63 0.97 -19.88
C SER A 115 0.38 1.36 -19.09
N ASP A 116 0.21 0.82 -17.89
CA ASP A 116 -1.00 1.01 -17.09
C ASP A 116 -0.88 2.23 -16.16
N PRO A 117 -2.00 2.95 -15.93
CA PRO A 117 -2.03 4.01 -14.94
C PRO A 117 -1.71 3.49 -13.54
N ILE A 118 -1.06 4.33 -12.73
CA ILE A 118 -0.79 4.04 -11.33
C ILE A 118 -2.12 3.78 -10.61
N ALA A 119 -2.27 2.58 -10.05
CA ALA A 119 -3.45 2.20 -9.31
C ALA A 119 -3.50 2.91 -7.96
N LEU A 120 -4.70 3.28 -7.50
CA LEU A 120 -4.89 3.90 -6.19
C LEU A 120 -5.86 3.08 -5.34
N THR A 121 -5.35 2.56 -4.22
CA THR A 121 -6.10 1.74 -3.27
C THR A 121 -6.27 2.48 -1.95
N GLU A 122 -7.50 2.59 -1.46
CA GLU A 122 -7.81 3.18 -0.15
C GLU A 122 -7.96 2.07 0.89
N VAL A 123 -7.16 2.11 1.96
CA VAL A 123 -7.24 1.15 3.07
C VAL A 123 -7.94 1.83 4.25
N PRO A 124 -8.99 1.22 4.81
CA PRO A 124 -9.76 1.80 5.90
C PRO A 124 -8.92 2.00 7.17
N PHE A 125 -9.33 3.00 7.96
CA PHE A 125 -8.85 3.18 9.31
C PHE A 125 -9.43 2.10 10.22
N PHE A 126 -8.56 1.47 11.00
CA PHE A 126 -8.92 0.56 12.07
C PHE A 126 -8.58 1.24 13.41
N ASP A 127 -9.46 1.09 14.38
CA ASP A 127 -9.30 1.62 15.74
C ASP A 127 -8.33 0.81 16.60
N VAL A 128 -8.00 -0.40 16.15
CA VAL A 128 -6.98 -1.28 16.73
C VAL A 128 -5.84 -1.51 15.76
N GLU A 129 -4.67 -1.83 16.30
CA GLU A 129 -3.56 -2.31 15.50
C GLU A 129 -3.88 -3.71 14.94
N LEU A 130 -3.61 -3.89 13.65
CA LEU A 130 -3.89 -5.13 12.94
C LEU A 130 -2.71 -6.07 13.11
N VAL A 131 -2.88 -7.05 14.00
CA VAL A 131 -1.84 -8.00 14.40
C VAL A 131 -2.28 -9.42 14.05
N GLY A 132 -1.35 -10.20 13.51
CA GLY A 132 -1.56 -11.59 13.16
C GLY A 132 -2.06 -11.81 11.73
N VAL A 133 -1.69 -12.96 11.16
CA VAL A 133 -2.06 -13.36 9.79
C VAL A 133 -3.57 -13.25 9.51
N PRO A 134 -4.51 -13.68 10.40
CA PRO A 134 -5.93 -13.54 10.12
C PRO A 134 -6.41 -12.10 9.93
N ALA A 135 -5.91 -11.16 10.75
CA ALA A 135 -6.27 -9.75 10.64
C ALA A 135 -5.72 -9.13 9.34
N LEU A 136 -4.47 -9.45 8.99
CA LEU A 136 -3.83 -8.99 7.76
C LEU A 136 -4.48 -9.57 6.50
N ALA A 137 -4.91 -10.84 6.55
CA ALA A 137 -5.67 -11.50 5.49
C ALA A 137 -7.03 -10.83 5.30
N TYR A 138 -7.73 -10.49 6.39
CA TYR A 138 -9.01 -9.79 6.32
C TYR A 138 -8.85 -8.44 5.61
N VAL A 139 -7.86 -7.64 6.00
CA VAL A 139 -7.58 -6.34 5.36
C VAL A 139 -7.31 -6.55 3.88
N GLY A 140 -6.45 -7.50 3.54
CA GLY A 140 -6.04 -7.71 2.16
C GLY A 140 -7.18 -8.20 1.26
N LYS A 141 -8.10 -9.01 1.81
CA LYS A 141 -9.35 -9.39 1.13
C LYS A 141 -10.26 -8.19 0.88
N GLN A 142 -10.39 -7.28 1.86
CA GLN A 142 -11.24 -6.10 1.72
C GLN A 142 -10.65 -5.07 0.74
N THR A 143 -9.33 -4.99 0.61
CA THR A 143 -8.67 -3.89 -0.11
C THR A 143 -8.03 -4.29 -1.42
N PHE A 144 -7.37 -5.45 -1.47
CA PHE A 144 -6.54 -5.85 -2.62
C PHE A 144 -7.22 -6.92 -3.47
N GLU A 145 -7.78 -7.96 -2.87
CA GLU A 145 -8.37 -9.09 -3.62
C GLU A 145 -9.49 -8.65 -4.57
N SER A 146 -10.29 -7.66 -4.16
CA SER A 146 -11.37 -7.09 -4.97
C SER A 146 -10.91 -5.99 -5.93
N ASN A 147 -9.67 -5.53 -5.84
CA ASN A 147 -9.12 -4.50 -6.70
C ASN A 147 -8.64 -5.12 -8.02
N PRO A 148 -9.19 -4.74 -9.19
CA PRO A 148 -8.75 -5.28 -10.48
C PRO A 148 -7.24 -5.10 -10.74
N SER A 149 -6.66 -4.02 -10.21
CA SER A 149 -5.23 -3.72 -10.31
C SER A 149 -4.35 -4.62 -9.44
N PHE A 150 -4.90 -5.44 -8.54
CA PHE A 150 -4.07 -6.34 -7.74
C PHE A 150 -3.37 -7.41 -8.59
N SER A 151 -3.99 -7.83 -9.68
CA SER A 151 -3.46 -8.90 -10.55
C SER A 151 -2.07 -8.60 -11.11
N HIS A 152 -1.73 -7.34 -11.43
CA HIS A 152 -0.41 -7.00 -11.97
C HIS A 152 0.73 -7.09 -10.94
N LEU A 153 0.37 -7.11 -9.64
CA LEU A 153 1.32 -7.32 -8.55
C LEU A 153 1.70 -8.78 -8.39
N LEU A 154 0.94 -9.69 -9.00
CA LEU A 154 1.23 -11.10 -9.06
C LEU A 154 2.23 -11.35 -10.20
N GLY A 155 3.17 -12.27 -9.97
CA GLY A 155 4.04 -12.76 -11.04
C GLY A 155 3.32 -13.79 -11.91
N ASP A 156 3.69 -13.84 -13.18
CA ASP A 156 3.27 -14.93 -14.07
C ASP A 156 3.86 -16.28 -13.62
N ASP A 157 3.25 -17.38 -14.06
CA ASP A 157 3.70 -18.73 -13.70
C ASP A 157 5.17 -18.96 -14.06
N GLY A 158 5.99 -19.26 -13.03
CA GLY A 158 7.41 -19.52 -13.18
C GLY A 158 8.32 -18.29 -13.12
N GLU A 159 7.77 -17.08 -13.08
CA GLU A 159 8.52 -15.83 -13.03
C GLU A 159 8.50 -15.19 -11.63
N SER A 160 9.62 -14.58 -11.23
CA SER A 160 9.74 -13.92 -9.92
C SER A 160 9.39 -12.43 -10.02
N LYS A 161 8.39 -11.99 -9.26
CA LYS A 161 7.97 -10.58 -9.14
C LYS A 161 8.50 -9.94 -7.85
N PHE A 162 9.04 -8.73 -7.94
CA PHE A 162 9.44 -7.90 -6.80
C PHE A 162 8.37 -6.86 -6.53
N VAL A 163 7.80 -6.86 -5.34
CA VAL A 163 6.85 -5.82 -4.90
C VAL A 163 7.48 -5.05 -3.74
N ILE A 164 7.81 -3.78 -3.99
CA ILE A 164 8.54 -2.93 -3.04
C ILE A 164 7.59 -1.91 -2.44
N CYS A 165 7.31 -2.01 -1.14
CA CYS A 165 6.50 -1.04 -0.42
C CYS A 165 7.37 0.08 0.17
N GLY A 166 7.22 1.30 -0.33
CA GLY A 166 7.95 2.49 0.11
C GLY A 166 7.04 3.60 0.63
N GLY A 167 7.60 4.60 1.32
CA GLY A 167 6.82 5.72 1.88
C GLY A 167 7.34 6.21 3.24
N LYS A 168 6.75 7.31 3.73
CA LYS A 168 7.18 7.98 4.98
C LYS A 168 7.04 7.05 6.21
N GLY A 169 7.77 7.33 7.29
CA GLY A 169 7.59 6.66 8.59
C GLY A 169 6.16 6.83 9.14
N GLY A 170 5.61 5.77 9.74
CA GLY A 170 4.30 5.79 10.41
C GLY A 170 3.05 5.69 9.51
N VAL A 171 3.22 5.54 8.19
CA VAL A 171 2.09 5.43 7.23
C VAL A 171 1.49 4.02 7.12
N GLY A 172 2.07 3.04 7.81
CA GLY A 172 1.61 1.64 7.80
C GLY A 172 2.20 0.74 6.71
N LYS A 173 3.43 1.03 6.23
CA LYS A 173 4.14 0.21 5.23
C LYS A 173 4.17 -1.28 5.59
N THR A 174 4.54 -1.61 6.83
CA THR A 174 4.67 -3.00 7.28
C THR A 174 3.33 -3.73 7.29
N THR A 175 2.26 -3.07 7.76
CA THR A 175 0.91 -3.63 7.70
C THR A 175 0.47 -3.84 6.26
N THR A 176 0.69 -2.85 5.37
CA THR A 176 0.37 -2.97 3.94
C THR A 176 1.15 -4.09 3.25
N SER A 177 2.47 -4.17 3.44
CA SER A 177 3.30 -5.21 2.82
C SER A 177 2.96 -6.60 3.34
N SER A 178 2.70 -6.74 4.64
CA SER A 178 2.30 -8.03 5.24
C SER A 178 0.91 -8.47 4.78
N SER A 179 -0.02 -7.51 4.64
CA SER A 179 -1.35 -7.77 4.11
C SER A 179 -1.30 -8.17 2.63
N LEU A 180 -0.56 -7.43 1.79
CA LEU A 180 -0.31 -7.81 0.39
C LEU A 180 0.30 -9.20 0.27
N ALA A 181 1.35 -9.50 1.04
CA ALA A 181 2.00 -10.80 1.02
C ALA A 181 1.05 -11.94 1.41
N THR A 182 0.20 -11.71 2.43
CA THR A 182 -0.81 -12.67 2.85
C THR A 182 -1.87 -12.89 1.76
N THR A 183 -2.32 -11.84 1.08
CA THR A 183 -3.25 -11.95 -0.06
C THR A 183 -2.63 -12.70 -1.24
N MET A 184 -1.38 -12.40 -1.58
CA MET A 184 -0.64 -13.11 -2.64
C MET A 184 -0.48 -14.59 -2.34
N ALA A 185 -0.17 -14.94 -1.08
CA ALA A 185 -0.07 -16.32 -0.63
C ALA A 185 -1.43 -17.03 -0.66
N ALA A 186 -2.50 -16.34 -0.24
CA ALA A 186 -3.88 -16.84 -0.32
C ALA A 186 -4.33 -17.06 -1.79
N ALA A 187 -3.80 -16.28 -2.73
CA ALA A 187 -4.01 -16.47 -4.17
C ALA A 187 -3.17 -17.61 -4.78
N GLY A 188 -2.36 -18.31 -3.98
CA GLY A 188 -1.61 -19.51 -4.40
C GLY A 188 -0.16 -19.26 -4.79
N HIS A 189 0.37 -18.05 -4.62
CA HIS A 189 1.77 -17.75 -4.95
C HIS A 189 2.72 -18.10 -3.79
N ASN A 190 3.95 -18.49 -4.14
CA ASN A 190 5.04 -18.63 -3.17
C ASN A 190 5.62 -17.24 -2.88
N VAL A 191 5.33 -16.72 -1.68
CA VAL A 191 5.69 -15.35 -1.30
C VAL A 191 6.79 -15.35 -0.25
N ALA A 192 7.85 -14.57 -0.50
CA ALA A 192 8.83 -14.20 0.49
C ALA A 192 8.65 -12.72 0.83
N ILE A 193 8.48 -12.40 2.12
CA ILE A 193 8.45 -11.03 2.62
C ILE A 193 9.77 -10.70 3.29
N VAL A 194 10.35 -9.56 2.91
CA VAL A 194 11.60 -9.06 3.47
C VAL A 194 11.34 -7.68 4.06
N SER A 195 11.67 -7.50 5.33
CA SER A 195 11.70 -6.17 5.95
C SER A 195 13.12 -5.68 6.04
N THR A 196 13.36 -4.45 5.56
CA THR A 196 14.61 -3.71 5.76
C THR A 196 14.51 -2.72 6.91
N ASP A 197 13.35 -2.66 7.58
CA ASP A 197 13.15 -1.85 8.78
C ASP A 197 13.94 -2.45 9.94
N PRO A 198 14.86 -1.71 10.58
CA PRO A 198 15.58 -2.21 11.75
C PRO A 198 14.68 -2.42 12.96
N ALA A 199 13.47 -1.85 12.98
CA ALA A 199 12.46 -2.19 13.99
C ALA A 199 11.92 -3.61 13.76
N HIS A 200 11.56 -4.33 14.83
CA HIS A 200 10.96 -5.67 14.76
C HIS A 200 9.52 -5.68 14.19
N SER A 201 9.16 -4.68 13.38
CA SER A 201 7.80 -4.37 12.94
C SER A 201 7.13 -5.50 12.16
N LEU A 202 7.88 -6.32 11.41
CA LEU A 202 7.31 -7.42 10.64
C LEU A 202 6.91 -8.62 11.51
N GLY A 203 7.74 -8.98 12.49
CA GLY A 203 7.42 -10.06 13.43
C GLY A 203 6.22 -9.68 14.30
N ASP A 204 6.21 -8.42 14.77
CA ASP A 204 5.10 -7.86 15.53
C ASP A 204 3.80 -7.83 14.70
N ALA A 205 3.85 -7.41 13.42
CA ALA A 205 2.68 -7.39 12.55
C ALA A 205 2.12 -8.80 12.26
N LEU A 206 3.00 -9.78 12.05
CA LEU A 206 2.60 -11.16 11.77
C LEU A 206 2.24 -11.96 13.03
N ASP A 207 2.56 -11.44 14.22
CA ASP A 207 2.50 -12.14 15.50
C ASP A 207 3.34 -13.44 15.53
N ILE A 208 4.55 -13.36 14.96
CA ILE A 208 5.48 -14.49 14.82
C ILE A 208 6.89 -14.04 15.19
N ASP A 209 7.61 -14.84 15.99
CA ASP A 209 9.04 -14.63 16.17
C ASP A 209 9.79 -15.03 14.91
N LEU A 210 10.27 -14.04 14.17
CA LEU A 210 11.06 -14.21 12.95
C LEU A 210 12.57 -14.31 13.23
N LYS A 211 12.98 -14.39 14.50
CA LYS A 211 14.38 -14.58 14.87
C LYS A 211 14.79 -16.05 14.71
N GLY A 212 16.09 -16.24 14.49
CA GLY A 212 16.64 -17.55 14.18
C GLY A 212 16.52 -17.88 12.70
N GLY A 213 17.21 -18.95 12.29
CA GLY A 213 17.40 -19.29 10.88
C GLY A 213 18.87 -19.24 10.47
N SER A 214 19.25 -20.11 9.53
CA SER A 214 20.56 -20.11 8.90
C SER A 214 20.38 -19.59 7.47
N LEU A 215 21.23 -18.66 7.03
CA LEU A 215 21.38 -18.43 5.60
C LEU A 215 22.06 -19.67 5.03
N PHE A 216 21.36 -20.38 4.17
CA PHE A 216 21.93 -21.46 3.38
C PHE A 216 22.33 -20.87 2.03
N ASP A 217 23.59 -21.08 1.64
CA ASP A 217 24.12 -20.72 0.32
C ASP A 217 23.54 -21.60 -0.79
#